data_AF-A0A3A6R275-F1
#
_entry.id   AF-A0A3A6R275-F1
#
_cell.length_a   1.000
_cell.length_b   1.000
_cell.length_c   1.000
_cell.angle_alpha   90.00
_cell.angle_beta   90.00
_cell.angle_gamma   90.00
#
_symmetry.space_group_name_H-M   'P 1'
#
loop_
_entity.id
_entity.type
_entity.pdbx_description
1 polymer ?
#
loop_
_entity_poly.entity_id
_entity_poly.type
_entity_poly.pdbx_seq_one_letter_code
_entity_poly.pdbx_strand_id
1 'polypeptide(L)'
;MELIAKTPAFDSSALVIRLNPLDNVLVARQALSEGTHLEEEGIIVLQDIPSGHKVATVRVEQGQPLRRYGQIIGFASQPIEAGQHVHVQNVEMSDFSRDYAFGVDVHETPKTEAFFQGIVRADGRVATRNYIGILTSVNCSATVARAIADQFRRDIHPEALADYPNVDGVVALTHGSGCAIDSKGEAIDLLRRTLAGYAVHPNFAAVLVVGLGCETNQIQDLLDSQGLKATDQLRAFTIQGTGGTSKTIASGIEQVKSLLPQANQIKRETVSARHLIVGLQCGGSDGYSGITANPALGNAVDRLVAAGGTAILSETPEIYGAEHLLTRRAVSRAVGEKLVQRIHWWEDYCRRMNAELNNNPSAGNKAGGLTTILEKSLGAVAKAGSTNLMGVYEYAEAVSAQGLVFMDTPGYDPVSATGQVAGGANLIAFTTGRGSAYGCAPTPSIKLATNNRVFEFQQEDMDVNCGGIADGSTTIEERGAYIFQMMLDIASGARSKSEQHGYGQNEFVPWQIGAIT
;
A
#
# COMPACT_ATOMS: atom_id res chain seq x y z
N MET A 1 0.62 23.54 -4.57
CA MET A 1 1.31 23.54 -3.26
C MET A 1 2.11 22.26 -3.17
N GLU A 2 3.44 22.30 -3.32
CA GLU A 2 4.26 21.08 -3.37
C GLU A 2 4.67 20.65 -1.97
N LEU A 3 4.14 19.51 -1.52
CA LEU A 3 4.73 18.75 -0.42
C LEU A 3 6.07 18.20 -0.90
N ILE A 4 7.19 18.82 -0.48
CA ILE A 4 8.59 18.40 -0.69
C ILE A 4 8.78 17.48 -1.91
N ALA A 5 8.67 18.03 -3.11
CA ALA A 5 8.89 17.26 -4.35
C ALA A 5 10.38 17.11 -4.69
N LYS A 6 11.23 17.88 -4.00
CA LYS A 6 12.68 17.97 -4.20
C LYS A 6 13.39 18.09 -2.87
N THR A 7 14.61 17.59 -2.81
CA THR A 7 15.44 17.66 -1.59
C THR A 7 15.74 19.13 -1.28
N PRO A 8 15.32 19.67 -0.12
CA PRO A 8 15.85 20.93 0.36
C PRO A 8 17.36 20.81 0.54
N ALA A 9 18.11 21.89 0.35
CA ALA A 9 19.54 21.89 0.65
C ALA A 9 19.72 21.67 2.17
N PHE A 10 20.03 20.45 2.58
CA PHE A 10 20.31 20.12 3.97
C PHE A 10 21.81 20.21 4.25
N ASP A 11 22.18 20.84 5.36
CA ASP A 11 23.50 20.64 5.93
C ASP A 11 23.54 19.23 6.57
N SER A 12 24.45 18.37 6.10
CA SER A 12 24.63 17.02 6.65
C SER A 12 24.96 17.01 8.15
N SER A 13 25.45 18.12 8.70
CA SER A 13 25.75 18.29 10.13
C SER A 13 24.57 18.78 10.98
N ALA A 14 23.49 19.26 10.36
CA ALA A 14 22.33 19.78 11.07
C ALA A 14 21.66 18.69 11.94
N LEU A 15 21.27 19.06 13.16
CA LEU A 15 20.61 18.16 14.11
C LEU A 15 19.09 18.01 13.87
N VAL A 16 18.53 18.92 13.09
CA VAL A 16 17.09 19.09 12.86
C VAL A 16 16.80 19.34 11.38
N ILE A 17 15.57 19.08 10.96
CA ILE A 17 15.08 19.29 9.61
C ILE A 17 13.92 20.29 9.64
N ARG A 18 14.07 21.37 8.87
CA ARG A 18 13.02 22.32 8.51
C ARG A 18 12.50 22.01 7.12
N LEU A 19 11.20 21.76 6.98
CA LEU A 19 10.60 21.34 5.71
C LEU A 19 10.06 22.53 4.91
N ASN A 20 9.58 23.56 5.60
CA ASN A 20 9.07 24.79 5.00
C ASN A 20 9.46 26.01 5.86
N PRO A 21 9.70 27.20 5.26
CA PRO A 21 9.95 28.43 6.01
C PRO A 21 8.80 28.84 6.95
N LEU A 22 7.56 28.43 6.68
CA LEU A 22 6.40 28.70 7.52
C LEU A 22 6.26 27.74 8.72
N ASP A 23 7.13 26.73 8.82
CA ASP A 23 7.07 25.77 9.91
C ASP A 23 7.46 26.43 11.24
N ASN A 24 6.73 26.12 12.30
CA ASN A 24 7.09 26.54 13.67
C ASN A 24 7.53 25.34 14.52
N VAL A 25 7.73 24.19 13.88
CA VAL A 25 8.31 22.98 14.44
C VAL A 25 9.35 22.39 13.49
N LEU A 26 10.36 21.72 14.04
CA LEU A 26 11.40 21.02 13.29
C LEU A 26 11.42 19.55 13.67
N VAL A 27 11.90 18.69 12.77
CA VAL A 27 12.04 17.25 13.05
C VAL A 27 13.47 16.95 13.48
N ALA A 28 13.65 16.31 14.62
CA ALA A 28 14.95 15.87 15.11
C ALA A 28 15.50 14.72 14.26
N ARG A 29 16.73 14.83 13.73
CA ARG A 29 17.40 13.79 12.94
C ARG A 29 17.99 12.67 13.80
N GLN A 30 18.29 13.00 15.04
CA GLN A 30 18.78 12.09 16.06
C GLN A 30 18.12 12.43 17.39
N ALA A 31 18.36 11.62 18.42
CA ALA A 31 17.91 12.01 19.75
C ALA A 31 18.62 13.30 20.17
N LEU A 32 17.85 14.29 20.63
CA LEU A 32 18.37 15.54 21.18
C LEU A 32 18.28 15.45 22.70
N SER A 33 19.37 15.75 23.38
CA SER A 33 19.39 15.84 24.85
C SER A 33 18.96 17.22 25.32
N GLU A 34 18.40 17.31 26.51
CA GLU A 34 18.19 18.59 27.20
C GLU A 34 19.49 19.41 27.23
N GLY A 35 19.37 20.72 26.97
CA GLY A 35 20.51 21.64 26.90
C GLY A 35 21.22 21.70 25.55
N THR A 36 20.86 20.86 24.57
CA THR A 36 21.41 20.94 23.20
C THR A 36 21.08 22.30 22.58
N HIS A 37 22.11 23.01 22.11
CA HIS A 37 21.94 24.28 21.42
C HIS A 37 21.76 24.04 19.92
N LEU A 38 20.65 24.53 19.36
CA LEU A 38 20.37 24.49 17.93
C LEU A 38 20.74 25.86 17.34
N GLU A 39 22.01 26.01 16.95
CA GLU A 39 22.60 27.31 16.57
C GLU A 39 21.86 28.02 15.44
N GLU A 40 21.47 27.29 14.38
CA GLU A 40 20.76 27.85 13.22
C GLU A 40 19.39 28.44 13.57
N GLU A 41 18.80 27.97 14.67
CA GLU A 41 17.45 28.33 15.11
C GLU A 41 17.48 29.25 16.33
N GLY A 42 18.64 29.42 16.97
CA GLY A 42 18.81 30.26 18.15
C GLY A 42 18.03 29.76 19.37
N ILE A 43 17.83 28.44 19.50
CA ILE A 43 17.05 27.83 20.59
C ILE A 43 17.84 26.78 21.36
N ILE A 44 17.49 26.57 22.63
CA ILE A 44 18.01 25.50 23.49
C ILE A 44 16.91 24.46 23.68
N VAL A 45 17.24 23.19 23.49
CA VAL A 45 16.33 22.06 23.74
C VAL A 45 16.03 21.96 25.23
N LEU A 46 14.75 22.00 25.61
CA LEU A 46 14.31 22.10 27.00
C LEU A 46 14.07 20.74 27.69
N GLN A 47 14.09 19.65 26.93
CA GLN A 47 13.88 18.29 27.41
C GLN A 47 14.36 17.29 26.36
N ASP A 48 14.63 16.05 26.74
CA ASP A 48 15.02 15.01 25.78
C ASP A 48 13.96 14.81 24.68
N ILE A 49 14.39 14.83 23.42
CA ILE A 49 13.54 14.68 22.23
C ILE A 49 14.03 13.47 21.44
N PRO A 50 13.20 12.42 21.25
CA PRO A 50 13.59 11.28 20.43
C PRO A 50 13.83 11.65 18.97
N SER A 51 14.63 10.84 18.28
CA SER A 51 14.80 10.91 16.82
C SER A 51 13.44 10.79 16.11
N GLY A 52 13.19 11.63 15.10
CA GLY A 52 11.93 11.69 14.35
C GLY A 52 10.81 12.50 15.04
N HIS A 53 11.00 12.92 16.29
CA HIS A 53 10.05 13.79 16.99
C HIS A 53 10.30 15.27 16.70
N LYS A 54 9.41 16.13 17.19
CA LYS A 54 9.41 17.56 16.87
C LYS A 54 9.89 18.45 18.01
N VAL A 55 10.59 19.52 17.67
CA VAL A 55 10.95 20.62 18.58
C VAL A 55 10.30 21.92 18.11
N ALA A 56 9.73 22.70 19.03
CA ALA A 56 9.16 24.02 18.71
C ALA A 56 10.26 25.05 18.47
N THR A 57 10.12 25.90 17.45
CA THR A 57 11.12 26.95 17.15
C THR A 57 10.78 28.30 17.79
N VAL A 58 9.53 28.47 18.19
CA VAL A 58 9.00 29.66 18.83
C VAL A 58 8.05 29.24 19.94
N ARG A 59 7.75 30.18 20.84
CA ARG A 59 6.63 29.99 21.77
C ARG A 59 5.30 29.94 20.99
N VAL A 60 4.45 28.98 21.33
CA VAL A 60 3.12 28.80 20.74
C VAL A 60 2.09 28.79 21.87
N GLU A 61 1.15 29.74 21.86
CA GLU A 61 0.11 29.81 22.89
C GLU A 61 -0.95 28.73 22.70
N GLN A 62 -1.69 28.43 23.77
CA GLN A 62 -2.83 27.50 23.70
C GLN A 62 -3.82 27.91 22.58
N GLY A 63 -4.26 26.92 21.80
CA GLY A 63 -5.16 27.09 20.67
C GLY A 63 -4.50 27.62 19.39
N GLN A 64 -3.21 27.98 19.42
CA GLN A 64 -2.50 28.41 18.22
C GLN A 64 -2.04 27.20 17.36
N PRO A 65 -1.95 27.37 16.03
CA PRO A 65 -1.62 26.27 15.12
C PRO A 65 -0.13 25.92 15.15
N LEU A 66 0.15 24.62 15.13
CA LEU A 66 1.47 24.06 14.81
C LEU A 66 1.53 23.75 13.32
N ARG A 67 2.65 24.11 12.68
CA ARG A 67 2.84 24.05 11.23
C ARG A 67 4.04 23.21 10.84
N ARG A 68 3.80 22.23 9.97
CA ARG A 68 4.82 21.40 9.31
C ARG A 68 4.42 21.27 7.83
N TYR A 69 5.39 21.27 6.91
CA TYR A 69 5.12 21.37 5.46
C TYR A 69 4.39 22.67 5.06
N GLY A 70 4.48 23.71 5.89
CA GLY A 70 3.70 24.94 5.79
C GLY A 70 2.21 24.76 6.11
N GLN A 71 1.77 23.54 6.44
CA GLN A 71 0.39 23.19 6.74
C GLN A 71 0.15 23.04 8.23
N ILE A 72 -1.09 23.27 8.66
CA ILE A 72 -1.48 23.04 10.05
C ILE A 72 -1.50 21.54 10.30
N ILE A 73 -0.75 21.10 11.31
CA ILE A 73 -0.72 19.71 11.77
C ILE A 73 -1.47 19.51 13.09
N GLY A 74 -1.91 20.56 13.76
CA GLY A 74 -2.64 20.49 15.01
C GLY A 74 -2.60 21.84 15.72
N PHE A 75 -3.18 21.89 16.91
CA PHE A 75 -3.23 23.08 17.75
C PHE A 75 -2.63 22.79 19.11
N ALA A 76 -2.01 23.79 19.73
CA ALA A 76 -1.41 23.62 21.03
C ALA A 76 -2.51 23.43 22.09
N SER A 77 -2.54 22.30 22.79
CA SER A 77 -3.53 22.05 23.86
C SER A 77 -3.19 22.80 25.15
N GLN A 78 -1.94 23.25 25.26
CA GLN A 78 -1.38 24.09 26.31
C GLN A 78 -0.26 24.97 25.70
N PRO A 79 0.21 26.03 26.39
CA PRO A 79 1.36 26.79 25.89
C PRO A 79 2.60 25.90 25.71
N ILE A 80 3.34 26.12 24.61
CA ILE A 80 4.56 25.39 24.25
C ILE A 80 5.70 26.42 24.13
N GLU A 81 6.79 26.23 24.86
CA GLU A 81 7.98 27.10 24.75
C GLU A 81 8.84 26.72 23.55
N ALA A 82 9.63 27.69 23.05
CA ALA A 82 10.68 27.40 22.09
C ALA A 82 11.69 26.40 22.68
N GLY A 83 12.08 25.38 21.90
CA GLY A 83 12.94 24.29 22.35
C GLY A 83 12.20 23.12 23.03
N GLN A 84 10.89 23.21 23.22
CA GLN A 84 10.10 22.13 23.84
C GLN A 84 9.71 21.04 22.82
N HIS A 85 9.68 19.78 23.28
CA HIS A 85 9.13 18.64 22.52
C HIS A 85 7.65 18.86 22.19
N VAL A 86 7.30 18.81 20.89
CA VAL A 86 5.94 18.94 20.37
C VAL A 86 5.38 17.56 20.01
N HIS A 87 4.41 17.08 20.78
CA HIS A 87 3.80 15.77 20.58
C HIS A 87 2.44 15.64 21.29
N VAL A 88 1.91 14.42 21.46
CA VAL A 88 0.52 14.17 21.90
C VAL A 88 0.18 14.73 23.29
N GLN A 89 1.17 15.03 24.13
CA GLN A 89 0.99 15.64 25.43
C GLN A 89 0.65 17.15 25.37
N ASN A 90 0.93 17.83 24.25
CA ASN A 90 0.74 19.27 24.12
C ASN A 90 0.14 19.70 22.77
N VAL A 91 -0.25 18.75 21.92
CA VAL A 91 -0.92 18.99 20.64
C VAL A 91 -2.21 18.20 20.57
N GLU A 92 -3.27 18.87 20.13
CA GLU A 92 -4.56 18.26 19.86
C GLU A 92 -5.02 18.53 18.43
N MET A 93 -6.00 17.75 17.98
CA MET A 93 -6.70 17.97 16.73
C MET A 93 -7.98 18.75 17.02
N SER A 94 -8.23 19.79 16.23
CA SER A 94 -9.49 20.54 16.24
C SER A 94 -10.04 20.58 14.83
N ASP A 95 -11.36 20.61 14.69
CA ASP A 95 -12.02 20.76 13.40
C ASP A 95 -11.75 22.16 12.83
N PHE A 96 -11.35 22.21 11.57
CA PHE A 96 -11.30 23.44 10.80
C PHE A 96 -11.80 23.18 9.37
N SER A 97 -12.54 24.16 8.83
CA SER A 97 -13.13 24.06 7.50
C SER A 97 -12.04 23.93 6.43
N ARG A 98 -12.18 22.95 5.54
CA ARG A 98 -11.33 22.80 4.36
C ARG A 98 -12.10 23.29 3.14
N ASP A 99 -11.49 24.15 2.36
CA ASP A 99 -12.02 24.54 1.06
C ASP A 99 -11.51 23.56 -0.01
N TYR A 100 -12.40 22.71 -0.52
CA TYR A 100 -12.07 21.79 -1.62
C TYR A 100 -12.10 22.53 -2.95
N ALA A 101 -10.94 23.04 -3.36
CA ALA A 101 -10.74 23.44 -4.73
C ALA A 101 -10.50 22.19 -5.62
N PHE A 102 -11.15 22.15 -6.78
CA PHE A 102 -11.10 21.02 -7.69
C PHE A 102 -10.38 21.37 -8.99
N GLY A 103 -9.34 20.61 -9.34
CA GLY A 103 -8.64 20.73 -10.61
C GLY A 103 -7.87 22.03 -10.84
N VAL A 104 -7.69 22.85 -9.81
CA VAL A 104 -6.99 24.16 -9.89
C VAL A 104 -5.47 24.04 -10.04
N ASP A 105 -4.90 22.90 -9.68
CA ASP A 105 -3.46 22.61 -9.76
C ASP A 105 -3.15 21.54 -10.83
N VAL A 106 -4.07 21.28 -11.77
CA VAL A 106 -3.86 20.30 -12.86
C VAL A 106 -2.81 20.81 -13.84
N HIS A 107 -1.87 19.95 -14.21
CA HIS A 107 -0.80 20.27 -15.16
C HIS A 107 -0.53 19.12 -16.14
N GLU A 108 0.14 19.40 -17.25
CA GLU A 108 0.56 18.35 -18.17
C GLU A 108 1.63 17.46 -17.52
N THR A 109 1.51 16.14 -17.69
CA THR A 109 2.52 15.19 -17.24
C THR A 109 3.48 14.88 -18.40
N PRO A 110 4.80 15.03 -18.21
CA PRO A 110 5.78 14.68 -19.23
C PRO A 110 5.62 13.23 -19.67
N LYS A 111 5.89 12.94 -20.95
CA LYS A 111 5.87 11.56 -21.48
C LYS A 111 7.29 11.06 -21.65
N THR A 112 7.54 9.84 -21.19
CA THR A 112 8.81 9.13 -21.35
C THR A 112 8.55 7.69 -21.81
N GLU A 113 9.59 7.00 -22.22
CA GLU A 113 9.53 5.57 -22.50
C GLU A 113 10.33 4.81 -21.44
N ALA A 114 9.75 3.72 -20.95
CA ALA A 114 10.43 2.75 -20.12
C ALA A 114 9.87 1.35 -20.44
N PHE A 115 10.67 0.32 -20.21
CA PHE A 115 10.35 -1.06 -20.59
C PHE A 115 10.77 -2.03 -19.48
N PHE A 116 10.10 -3.18 -19.42
CA PHE A 116 10.44 -4.30 -18.54
C PHE A 116 10.18 -5.64 -19.23
N GLN A 117 10.66 -6.74 -18.65
CA GLN A 117 10.45 -8.11 -19.15
C GLN A 117 9.18 -8.72 -18.57
N GLY A 118 8.02 -8.45 -19.17
CA GLY A 118 6.71 -8.92 -18.70
C GLY A 118 6.23 -10.21 -19.37
N ILE A 119 5.17 -10.82 -18.84
CA ILE A 119 4.52 -12.00 -19.42
C ILE A 119 3.20 -11.57 -20.04
N VAL A 120 3.09 -11.64 -21.36
CA VAL A 120 1.87 -11.26 -22.09
C VAL A 120 0.85 -12.39 -22.00
N ARG A 121 -0.32 -12.12 -21.42
CA ARG A 121 -1.43 -13.07 -21.34
C ARG A 121 -2.25 -13.04 -22.63
N ALA A 122 -3.06 -14.08 -22.85
CA ALA A 122 -3.87 -14.21 -24.06
C ALA A 122 -4.91 -13.08 -24.24
N ASP A 123 -5.30 -12.43 -23.14
CA ASP A 123 -6.21 -11.27 -23.14
C ASP A 123 -5.50 -9.92 -23.30
N GLY A 124 -4.17 -9.92 -23.51
CA GLY A 124 -3.35 -8.74 -23.69
C GLY A 124 -2.90 -8.05 -22.40
N ARG A 125 -3.35 -8.49 -21.22
CA ARG A 125 -2.82 -8.00 -19.95
C ARG A 125 -1.41 -8.55 -19.73
N VAL A 126 -0.58 -7.80 -19.00
CA VAL A 126 0.82 -8.18 -18.75
C VAL A 126 1.02 -8.49 -17.27
N ALA A 127 1.61 -9.65 -17.03
CA ALA A 127 1.96 -10.12 -15.71
C ALA A 127 3.42 -9.82 -15.35
N THR A 128 3.68 -9.65 -14.07
CA THR A 128 5.03 -9.60 -13.49
C THR A 128 5.45 -10.96 -12.91
N ARG A 129 4.48 -11.82 -12.63
CA ARG A 129 4.66 -13.18 -12.09
C ARG A 129 3.74 -14.20 -12.77
N ASN A 130 4.01 -15.48 -12.50
CA ASN A 130 3.38 -16.63 -13.11
C ASN A 130 3.09 -17.71 -12.06
N TYR A 131 2.08 -17.45 -11.22
CA TYR A 131 1.61 -18.35 -10.18
C TYR A 131 0.47 -19.24 -10.66
N ILE A 132 0.23 -20.34 -9.94
CA ILE A 132 -1.08 -21.01 -9.91
C ILE A 132 -1.73 -20.70 -8.56
N GLY A 133 -2.95 -20.18 -8.59
CA GLY A 133 -3.69 -19.79 -7.38
C GLY A 133 -4.67 -20.87 -6.91
N ILE A 134 -4.76 -21.10 -5.61
CA ILE A 134 -5.83 -21.88 -4.97
C ILE A 134 -6.67 -20.93 -4.13
N LEU A 135 -7.77 -20.45 -4.69
CA LEU A 135 -8.64 -19.44 -4.10
C LEU A 135 -9.80 -20.10 -3.35
N THR A 136 -10.10 -19.67 -2.13
CA THR A 136 -11.25 -20.20 -1.39
C THR A 136 -12.48 -19.32 -1.55
N SER A 137 -13.67 -19.92 -1.68
CA SER A 137 -14.95 -19.19 -1.58
C SER A 137 -15.37 -18.91 -0.13
N VAL A 138 -14.85 -19.70 0.82
CA VAL A 138 -15.23 -19.69 2.24
C VAL A 138 -14.09 -20.21 3.13
N ASN A 139 -14.07 -19.80 4.42
CA ASN A 139 -13.11 -20.29 5.41
C ASN A 139 -13.04 -21.83 5.52
N CYS A 140 -14.16 -22.54 5.37
CA CYS A 140 -14.20 -24.00 5.48
C CYS A 140 -13.34 -24.74 4.43
N SER A 141 -13.00 -24.09 3.32
CA SER A 141 -12.09 -24.63 2.30
C SER A 141 -10.61 -24.32 2.54
N ALA A 142 -10.26 -23.52 3.55
CA ALA A 142 -8.90 -23.05 3.80
C ALA A 142 -7.90 -24.19 4.02
N THR A 143 -8.25 -25.19 4.84
CA THR A 143 -7.36 -26.35 5.10
C THR A 143 -7.05 -27.14 3.83
N VAL A 144 -8.06 -27.36 2.98
CA VAL A 144 -7.89 -28.07 1.71
C VAL A 144 -7.01 -27.25 0.75
N ALA A 145 -7.27 -25.95 0.63
CA ALA A 145 -6.49 -25.08 -0.24
C ALA A 145 -5.00 -25.03 0.16
N ARG A 146 -4.72 -24.88 1.46
CA ARG A 146 -3.35 -24.89 2.00
C ARG A 146 -2.66 -26.23 1.77
N ALA A 147 -3.33 -27.36 2.04
CA ALA A 147 -2.76 -28.67 1.80
C ALA A 147 -2.41 -28.92 0.32
N ILE A 148 -3.21 -28.38 -0.62
CA ILE A 148 -2.89 -28.43 -2.05
C ILE A 148 -1.64 -27.58 -2.34
N ALA A 149 -1.58 -26.33 -1.86
CA ALA A 149 -0.44 -25.44 -2.12
C ALA A 149 0.87 -25.92 -1.46
N ASP A 150 0.80 -26.47 -0.25
CA ASP A 150 1.95 -26.99 0.50
C ASP A 150 2.66 -28.12 -0.27
N GLN A 151 1.94 -28.91 -1.07
CA GLN A 151 2.52 -29.96 -1.93
C GLN A 151 3.51 -29.41 -2.98
N PHE A 152 3.44 -28.11 -3.29
CA PHE A 152 4.28 -27.45 -4.31
C PHE A 152 5.16 -26.34 -3.71
N ARG A 153 5.22 -26.23 -2.40
CA ARG A 153 6.07 -25.25 -1.72
C ARG A 153 7.54 -25.60 -1.90
N ARG A 154 8.34 -24.64 -2.36
CA ARG A 154 9.77 -24.85 -2.67
C ARG A 154 10.62 -25.17 -1.44
N ASP A 155 10.19 -24.77 -0.25
CA ASP A 155 10.88 -25.02 1.02
C ASP A 155 10.48 -26.35 1.69
N ILE A 156 9.39 -27.00 1.25
CA ILE A 156 8.94 -28.31 1.75
C ILE A 156 9.15 -29.41 0.69
N HIS A 157 8.73 -29.14 -0.55
CA HIS A 157 8.71 -30.07 -1.69
C HIS A 157 9.36 -29.43 -2.93
N PRO A 158 10.67 -29.12 -2.91
CA PRO A 158 11.36 -28.49 -4.03
C PRO A 158 11.27 -29.29 -5.34
N GLU A 159 11.18 -30.62 -5.26
CA GLU A 159 11.05 -31.52 -6.39
C GLU A 159 9.76 -31.30 -7.19
N ALA A 160 8.68 -30.83 -6.56
CA ALA A 160 7.38 -30.68 -7.19
C ALA A 160 7.35 -29.62 -8.30
N LEU A 161 8.27 -28.65 -8.25
CA LEU A 161 8.40 -27.57 -9.24
C LEU A 161 9.76 -27.55 -9.96
N ALA A 162 10.60 -28.58 -9.78
CA ALA A 162 11.95 -28.61 -10.33
C ALA A 162 11.98 -28.54 -11.87
N ASP A 163 11.04 -29.23 -12.53
CA ASP A 163 10.91 -29.26 -14.00
C ASP A 163 10.16 -28.04 -14.56
N TYR A 164 9.70 -27.12 -13.69
CA TYR A 164 8.85 -25.98 -14.04
C TYR A 164 9.47 -24.65 -13.59
N PRO A 165 10.66 -24.28 -14.11
CA PRO A 165 11.39 -23.09 -13.66
C PRO A 165 10.66 -21.76 -13.95
N ASN A 166 9.72 -21.73 -14.89
CA ASN A 166 8.95 -20.54 -15.23
C ASN A 166 7.67 -20.38 -14.39
N VAL A 167 7.40 -21.28 -13.45
CA VAL A 167 6.29 -21.17 -12.49
C VAL A 167 6.82 -20.61 -11.18
N ASP A 168 6.39 -19.40 -10.82
CA ASP A 168 6.88 -18.72 -9.62
C ASP A 168 6.45 -19.44 -8.33
N GLY A 169 5.29 -20.10 -8.35
CA GLY A 169 4.84 -21.00 -7.30
C GLY A 169 3.37 -21.37 -7.39
N VAL A 170 2.90 -22.11 -6.38
CA VAL A 170 1.49 -22.38 -6.14
C VAL A 170 1.13 -21.77 -4.79
N VAL A 171 0.08 -20.96 -4.74
CA VAL A 171 -0.28 -20.21 -3.53
C VAL A 171 -1.73 -20.41 -3.14
N ALA A 172 -1.97 -20.62 -1.85
CA ALA A 172 -3.31 -20.67 -1.29
C ALA A 172 -3.74 -19.28 -0.83
N LEU A 173 -4.87 -18.81 -1.34
CA LEU A 173 -5.48 -17.54 -0.98
C LEU A 173 -6.75 -17.82 -0.17
N THR A 174 -6.54 -17.95 1.14
CA THR A 174 -7.59 -18.31 2.10
C THR A 174 -8.06 -17.09 2.88
N HIS A 175 -9.36 -16.99 3.18
CA HIS A 175 -9.90 -15.90 4.02
C HIS A 175 -10.79 -16.43 5.14
N GLY A 176 -10.96 -15.64 6.20
CA GLY A 176 -11.74 -16.00 7.40
C GLY A 176 -13.26 -15.84 7.27
N SER A 177 -13.77 -15.36 6.13
CA SER A 177 -15.21 -15.12 5.97
C SER A 177 -16.00 -16.44 5.96
N GLY A 178 -17.07 -16.48 6.76
CA GLY A 178 -18.00 -17.60 6.85
C GLY A 178 -19.34 -17.31 6.18
N CYS A 179 -20.33 -18.17 6.46
CA CYS A 179 -21.66 -18.10 5.86
C CYS A 179 -22.62 -17.09 6.53
N ALA A 180 -22.25 -16.60 7.72
CA ALA A 180 -23.06 -15.71 8.55
C ALA A 180 -23.02 -14.24 8.09
N ILE A 181 -23.17 -14.02 6.78
CA ILE A 181 -23.23 -12.72 6.14
C ILE A 181 -24.50 -12.61 5.31
N ASP A 182 -25.03 -11.41 5.15
CA ASP A 182 -26.19 -11.18 4.29
C ASP A 182 -25.84 -11.53 2.82
N SER A 183 -26.62 -12.43 2.21
CA SER A 183 -26.40 -12.92 0.86
C SER A 183 -26.71 -11.91 -0.24
N LYS A 184 -27.28 -10.76 0.12
CA LYS A 184 -27.61 -9.65 -0.79
C LYS A 184 -27.06 -8.29 -0.34
N GLY A 185 -26.15 -8.29 0.64
CA GLY A 185 -25.59 -7.07 1.22
C GLY A 185 -24.28 -6.61 0.56
N GLU A 186 -23.88 -5.39 0.85
CA GLU A 186 -22.62 -4.78 0.38
C GLU A 186 -21.39 -5.64 0.74
N ALA A 187 -21.41 -6.30 1.91
CA ALA A 187 -20.32 -7.14 2.38
C ALA A 187 -20.03 -8.34 1.46
N ILE A 188 -21.07 -9.02 0.96
CA ILE A 188 -20.88 -10.17 0.07
C ILE A 188 -20.45 -9.72 -1.33
N ASP A 189 -20.97 -8.59 -1.81
CA ASP A 189 -20.61 -8.05 -3.12
C ASP A 189 -19.15 -7.58 -3.14
N LEU A 190 -18.68 -6.96 -2.06
CA LEU A 190 -17.28 -6.59 -1.88
C LEU A 190 -16.38 -7.84 -1.86
N LEU A 191 -16.76 -8.88 -1.11
CA LEU A 191 -16.02 -10.14 -1.09
C LEU A 191 -15.97 -10.78 -2.48
N ARG A 192 -17.11 -10.83 -3.19
CA ARG A 192 -17.19 -11.40 -4.55
C ARG A 192 -16.32 -10.66 -5.54
N ARG A 193 -16.35 -9.32 -5.52
CA ARG A 193 -15.48 -8.46 -6.34
C ARG A 193 -14.01 -8.74 -6.06
N THR A 194 -13.64 -8.85 -4.78
CA THR A 194 -12.27 -9.14 -4.35
C THR A 194 -11.78 -10.50 -4.85
N LEU A 195 -12.59 -11.55 -4.63
CA LEU A 195 -12.26 -12.91 -5.06
C LEU A 195 -12.16 -13.00 -6.58
N ALA A 196 -13.09 -12.37 -7.32
CA ALA A 196 -13.05 -12.36 -8.77
C ALA A 196 -11.83 -11.63 -9.32
N GLY A 197 -11.45 -10.48 -8.74
CA GLY A 197 -10.24 -9.76 -9.10
C GLY A 197 -9.00 -10.66 -9.04
N TYR A 198 -8.84 -11.43 -7.97
CA TYR A 198 -7.78 -12.45 -7.86
C TYR A 198 -7.96 -13.61 -8.84
N ALA A 199 -9.18 -14.11 -9.04
CA ALA A 199 -9.48 -15.23 -9.92
C ALA A 199 -9.06 -14.97 -11.38
N VAL A 200 -9.06 -13.71 -11.81
CA VAL A 200 -8.63 -13.30 -13.16
C VAL A 200 -7.36 -12.44 -13.17
N HIS A 201 -6.60 -12.37 -12.07
CA HIS A 201 -5.43 -11.51 -11.99
C HIS A 201 -4.31 -11.98 -12.95
N PRO A 202 -3.64 -11.10 -13.73
CA PRO A 202 -2.67 -11.51 -14.74
C PRO A 202 -1.47 -12.26 -14.16
N ASN A 203 -1.13 -12.08 -12.88
CA ASN A 203 -0.05 -12.86 -12.25
C ASN A 203 -0.38 -14.34 -12.05
N PHE A 204 -1.61 -14.78 -12.32
CA PHE A 204 -1.96 -16.20 -12.37
C PHE A 204 -1.95 -16.73 -13.80
N ALA A 205 -1.29 -17.87 -14.00
CA ALA A 205 -1.48 -18.70 -15.19
C ALA A 205 -2.82 -19.43 -15.16
N ALA A 206 -3.25 -19.81 -13.95
CA ALA A 206 -4.49 -20.49 -13.68
C ALA A 206 -4.89 -20.34 -12.20
N VAL A 207 -6.18 -20.46 -11.91
CA VAL A 207 -6.76 -20.43 -10.56
C VAL A 207 -7.72 -21.62 -10.38
N LEU A 208 -7.61 -22.28 -9.24
CA LEU A 208 -8.56 -23.27 -8.74
C LEU A 208 -9.38 -22.60 -7.63
N VAL A 209 -10.69 -22.47 -7.82
CA VAL A 209 -11.63 -22.00 -6.81
C VAL A 209 -12.19 -23.21 -6.05
N VAL A 210 -11.89 -23.28 -4.76
CA VAL A 210 -12.30 -24.37 -3.87
C VAL A 210 -13.33 -23.85 -2.88
N GLY A 211 -14.48 -24.52 -2.80
CA GLY A 211 -15.53 -24.24 -1.82
C GLY A 211 -15.86 -25.46 -0.98
N LEU A 212 -16.67 -25.28 0.07
CA LEU A 212 -17.17 -26.41 0.84
C LEU A 212 -18.29 -27.13 0.06
N GLY A 213 -19.23 -26.35 -0.49
CA GLY A 213 -20.42 -26.81 -1.22
C GLY A 213 -21.74 -26.36 -0.58
N CYS A 214 -21.71 -25.75 0.60
CA CYS A 214 -22.90 -25.28 1.32
C CYS A 214 -22.78 -23.85 1.84
N GLU A 215 -21.76 -23.11 1.42
CA GLU A 215 -21.57 -21.72 1.81
C GLU A 215 -22.62 -20.77 1.25
N THR A 216 -22.83 -19.63 1.92
CA THR A 216 -23.68 -18.55 1.40
C THR A 216 -23.13 -17.98 0.10
N ASN A 217 -21.81 -17.87 -0.02
CA ASN A 217 -21.13 -17.44 -1.24
C ASN A 217 -20.83 -18.64 -2.16
N GLN A 218 -21.86 -19.25 -2.73
CA GLN A 218 -21.66 -20.36 -3.67
C GLN A 218 -20.75 -19.95 -4.82
N ILE A 219 -19.84 -20.83 -5.24
CA ILE A 219 -18.86 -20.52 -6.30
C ILE A 219 -19.54 -20.07 -7.58
N GLN A 220 -20.66 -20.70 -7.95
CA GLN A 220 -21.40 -20.33 -9.15
C GLN A 220 -21.93 -18.89 -9.07
N ASP A 221 -22.52 -18.50 -7.93
CA ASP A 221 -23.01 -17.14 -7.72
C ASP A 221 -21.88 -16.09 -7.75
N LEU A 222 -20.73 -16.44 -7.16
CA LEU A 222 -19.51 -15.62 -7.24
C LEU A 222 -19.14 -15.36 -8.71
N LEU A 223 -19.03 -16.42 -9.52
CA LEU A 223 -18.64 -16.32 -10.92
C LEU A 223 -19.68 -15.53 -11.73
N ASP A 224 -20.96 -15.86 -11.59
CA ASP A 224 -22.04 -15.23 -12.35
C ASP A 224 -22.19 -13.74 -12.02
N SER A 225 -22.06 -13.36 -10.75
CA SER A 225 -22.15 -11.95 -10.32
C SER A 225 -21.06 -11.06 -10.94
N GLN A 226 -19.95 -11.66 -11.35
CA GLN A 226 -18.79 -10.97 -11.92
C GLN A 226 -18.62 -11.26 -13.42
N GLY A 227 -19.61 -11.92 -14.04
CA GLY A 227 -19.58 -12.28 -15.46
C GLY A 227 -18.49 -13.28 -15.84
N LEU A 228 -17.99 -14.06 -14.86
CA LEU A 228 -16.95 -15.06 -15.04
C LEU A 228 -17.55 -16.42 -15.37
N LYS A 229 -16.77 -17.26 -16.05
CA LYS A 229 -17.13 -18.65 -16.36
C LYS A 229 -15.97 -19.57 -16.03
N ALA A 230 -16.29 -20.78 -15.58
CA ALA A 230 -15.28 -21.81 -15.43
C ALA A 230 -14.65 -22.13 -16.80
N THR A 231 -13.34 -22.28 -16.79
CA THR A 231 -12.51 -22.62 -17.96
C THR A 231 -11.41 -23.60 -17.55
N ASP A 232 -10.58 -24.02 -18.49
CA ASP A 232 -9.40 -24.85 -18.17
C ASP A 232 -8.42 -24.14 -17.22
N GLN A 233 -8.37 -22.80 -17.26
CA GLN A 233 -7.50 -21.95 -16.43
C GLN A 233 -8.21 -21.39 -15.19
N LEU A 234 -9.55 -21.41 -15.15
CA LEU A 234 -10.35 -21.04 -13.99
C LEU A 234 -11.25 -22.21 -13.61
N ARG A 235 -10.75 -23.11 -12.77
CA ARG A 235 -11.45 -24.33 -12.38
C ARG A 235 -12.19 -24.12 -11.08
N ALA A 236 -13.36 -24.72 -10.93
CA ALA A 236 -14.17 -24.63 -9.72
C ALA A 236 -14.63 -26.01 -9.27
N PHE A 237 -14.48 -26.32 -7.99
CA PHE A 237 -14.96 -27.57 -7.40
C PHE A 237 -15.16 -27.43 -5.89
N THR A 238 -15.95 -28.35 -5.31
CA THR A 238 -16.32 -28.29 -3.90
C THR A 238 -15.88 -29.54 -3.15
N ILE A 239 -15.63 -29.39 -1.86
CA ILE A 239 -15.23 -30.49 -0.98
C ILE A 239 -16.34 -31.55 -0.91
N GLN A 240 -17.59 -31.12 -0.72
CA GLN A 240 -18.73 -32.02 -0.64
C GLN A 240 -18.99 -32.72 -1.99
N GLY A 241 -18.88 -31.99 -3.11
CA GLY A 241 -19.04 -32.56 -4.45
C GLY A 241 -17.96 -33.58 -4.83
N THR A 242 -16.75 -33.42 -4.31
CA THR A 242 -15.62 -34.34 -4.56
C THR A 242 -15.61 -35.53 -3.58
N GLY A 243 -16.51 -35.54 -2.59
CA GLY A 243 -16.63 -36.64 -1.62
C GLY A 243 -15.70 -36.54 -0.41
N GLY A 244 -15.35 -35.32 0.01
CA GLY A 244 -14.65 -35.03 1.26
C GLY A 244 -13.21 -34.56 1.10
N THR A 245 -12.60 -34.17 2.23
CA THR A 245 -11.31 -33.48 2.32
C THR A 245 -10.17 -34.18 1.57
N SER A 246 -9.87 -35.44 1.89
CA SER A 246 -8.71 -36.14 1.31
C SER A 246 -8.83 -36.33 -0.20
N LYS A 247 -10.03 -36.63 -0.70
CA LYS A 247 -10.29 -36.76 -2.16
C LYS A 247 -10.15 -35.42 -2.87
N THR A 248 -10.59 -34.34 -2.21
CA THR A 248 -10.48 -32.98 -2.75
C THR A 248 -9.04 -32.52 -2.84
N ILE A 249 -8.22 -32.81 -1.81
CA ILE A 249 -6.78 -32.51 -1.82
C ILE A 249 -6.10 -33.27 -2.96
N ALA A 250 -6.33 -34.59 -3.08
CA ALA A 250 -5.76 -35.40 -4.15
C ALA A 250 -6.17 -34.87 -5.54
N SER A 251 -7.44 -34.54 -5.74
CA SER A 251 -7.92 -33.95 -6.99
C SER A 251 -7.26 -32.59 -7.28
N GLY A 252 -7.15 -31.71 -6.28
CA GLY A 252 -6.52 -30.41 -6.43
C GLY A 252 -5.04 -30.53 -6.83
N ILE A 253 -4.30 -31.45 -6.22
CA ILE A 253 -2.90 -31.73 -6.57
C ILE A 253 -2.79 -32.19 -8.03
N GLU A 254 -3.62 -33.14 -8.47
CA GLU A 254 -3.60 -33.61 -9.86
C GLU A 254 -4.00 -32.52 -10.86
N GLN A 255 -4.95 -31.65 -10.50
CA GLN A 255 -5.31 -30.51 -11.32
C GLN A 255 -4.16 -29.51 -11.45
N VAL A 256 -3.46 -29.18 -10.37
CA VAL A 256 -2.26 -28.31 -10.43
C VAL A 256 -1.19 -28.95 -11.32
N LYS A 257 -0.87 -30.25 -11.12
CA LYS A 257 0.08 -30.96 -11.98
C LYS A 257 -0.29 -30.88 -13.46
N SER A 258 -1.58 -30.99 -13.80
CA SER A 258 -2.03 -30.88 -15.20
C SER A 258 -1.83 -29.49 -15.81
N LEU A 259 -1.76 -28.43 -14.99
CA LEU A 259 -1.59 -27.04 -15.43
C LEU A 259 -0.12 -26.65 -15.58
N LEU A 260 0.79 -27.28 -14.82
CA LEU A 260 2.22 -26.93 -14.79
C LEU A 260 2.90 -26.93 -16.18
N PRO A 261 2.70 -27.93 -17.07
CA PRO A 261 3.34 -27.92 -18.38
C PRO A 261 2.98 -26.69 -19.23
N GLN A 262 1.71 -26.27 -19.21
CA GLN A 262 1.27 -25.08 -19.95
C GLN A 262 1.75 -23.80 -19.27
N ALA A 263 1.63 -23.69 -17.95
CA ALA A 263 2.10 -22.53 -17.20
C ALA A 263 3.61 -22.31 -17.39
N ASN A 264 4.39 -23.37 -17.57
CA ASN A 264 5.84 -23.31 -17.77
C ASN A 264 6.26 -22.89 -19.19
N GLN A 265 5.36 -22.87 -20.17
CA GLN A 265 5.67 -22.48 -21.56
C GLN A 265 5.79 -20.96 -21.77
N ILE A 266 5.55 -20.16 -20.73
CA ILE A 266 5.66 -18.71 -20.84
C ILE A 266 7.10 -18.27 -21.17
N LYS A 267 7.19 -17.13 -21.83
CA LYS A 267 8.44 -16.39 -22.01
C LYS A 267 8.17 -14.95 -21.62
N ARG A 268 9.14 -14.33 -20.97
CA ARG A 268 9.09 -12.89 -20.75
C ARG A 268 9.45 -12.17 -22.05
N GLU A 269 8.80 -11.06 -22.29
CA GLU A 269 8.98 -10.21 -23.47
C GLU A 269 9.21 -8.76 -23.03
N THR A 270 10.00 -8.02 -23.80
CA THR A 270 10.15 -6.58 -23.60
C THR A 270 8.82 -5.90 -23.88
N VAL A 271 8.20 -5.35 -22.84
CA VAL A 271 6.94 -4.59 -22.93
C VAL A 271 7.08 -3.23 -22.28
N SER A 272 6.23 -2.28 -22.69
CA SER A 272 6.23 -0.94 -22.12
C SER A 272 5.81 -0.95 -20.64
N ALA A 273 6.44 -0.09 -19.83
CA ALA A 273 6.09 0.15 -18.44
C ALA A 273 4.65 0.67 -18.25
N ARG A 274 3.95 1.03 -19.33
CA ARG A 274 2.51 1.35 -19.31
C ARG A 274 1.61 0.25 -18.75
N HIS A 275 2.11 -0.99 -18.72
CA HIS A 275 1.41 -2.15 -18.19
C HIS A 275 1.67 -2.40 -16.70
N LEU A 276 2.52 -1.60 -16.06
CA LEU A 276 2.70 -1.65 -14.62
C LEU A 276 1.57 -0.90 -13.91
N ILE A 277 0.97 -1.59 -12.95
CA ILE A 277 -0.02 -1.05 -12.02
C ILE A 277 0.54 -1.27 -10.62
N VAL A 278 1.02 -0.19 -10.01
CA VAL A 278 1.76 -0.22 -8.74
C VAL A 278 0.85 0.21 -7.61
N GLY A 279 0.58 -0.69 -6.67
CA GLY A 279 -0.08 -0.34 -5.41
C GLY A 279 0.90 0.36 -4.46
N LEU A 280 0.49 1.51 -3.92
CA LEU A 280 1.27 2.26 -2.94
C LEU A 280 0.74 1.96 -1.55
N GLN A 281 1.62 1.56 -0.64
CA GLN A 281 1.30 1.18 0.73
C GLN A 281 2.23 1.86 1.73
N CYS A 282 1.73 2.07 2.94
CA CYS A 282 2.50 2.54 4.07
C CYS A 282 2.19 1.66 5.28
N GLY A 283 3.19 0.92 5.76
CA GLY A 283 3.03 0.16 7.00
C GLY A 283 3.28 1.01 8.23
N GLY A 284 4.18 0.55 9.10
CA GLY A 284 4.59 1.29 10.30
C GLY A 284 5.28 2.63 9.99
N SER A 285 4.50 3.69 9.76
CA SER A 285 4.99 5.06 9.58
C SER A 285 5.70 5.62 10.82
N ASP A 286 6.61 6.54 10.58
CA ASP A 286 7.39 7.30 11.55
C ASP A 286 7.50 8.78 11.13
N GLY A 287 8.18 9.60 11.93
CA GLY A 287 8.40 11.03 11.66
C GLY A 287 9.19 11.31 10.38
N TYR A 288 9.96 10.33 9.89
CA TYR A 288 10.75 10.41 8.66
C TYR A 288 9.98 10.03 7.40
N SER A 289 8.87 9.28 7.53
CA SER A 289 8.16 8.70 6.38
C SER A 289 7.81 9.74 5.32
N GLY A 290 7.25 10.89 5.74
CA GLY A 290 6.91 12.02 4.86
C GLY A 290 8.09 12.90 4.40
N ILE A 291 9.31 12.60 4.86
CA ILE A 291 10.55 13.33 4.52
C ILE A 291 11.42 12.51 3.57
N THR A 292 11.42 11.18 3.71
CA THR A 292 12.34 10.28 3.02
C THR A 292 11.63 9.35 2.02
N ALA A 293 11.11 8.22 2.48
CA ALA A 293 10.62 7.15 1.61
C ALA A 293 9.37 7.56 0.82
N ASN A 294 8.43 8.30 1.44
CA ASN A 294 7.21 8.71 0.75
C ASN A 294 7.49 9.69 -0.41
N PRO A 295 8.26 10.79 -0.25
CA PRO A 295 8.60 11.65 -1.38
C PRO A 295 9.52 10.98 -2.41
N ALA A 296 10.45 10.11 -1.99
CA ALA A 296 11.24 9.31 -2.94
C ALA A 296 10.36 8.37 -3.79
N LEU A 297 9.38 7.71 -3.16
CA LEU A 297 8.38 6.91 -3.87
C LEU A 297 7.49 7.79 -4.75
N GLY A 298 7.11 8.98 -4.30
CA GLY A 298 6.38 9.95 -5.11
C GLY A 298 7.13 10.35 -6.38
N ASN A 299 8.44 10.58 -6.28
CA ASN A 299 9.30 10.83 -7.44
C ASN A 299 9.34 9.63 -8.40
N ALA A 300 9.40 8.40 -7.87
CA ALA A 300 9.31 7.18 -8.68
C ALA A 300 7.93 7.02 -9.35
N VAL A 301 6.86 7.41 -8.68
CA VAL A 301 5.48 7.43 -9.23
C VAL A 301 5.38 8.42 -10.38
N ASP A 302 5.95 9.62 -10.27
CA ASP A 302 5.93 10.59 -11.36
C ASP A 302 6.65 10.05 -12.61
N ARG A 303 7.75 9.30 -12.43
CA ARG A 303 8.47 8.61 -13.53
C ARG A 303 7.63 7.47 -14.13
N LEU A 304 6.96 6.69 -13.28
CA LEU A 304 6.05 5.63 -13.70
C LEU A 304 4.88 6.17 -14.54
N VAL A 305 4.24 7.23 -14.07
CA VAL A 305 3.12 7.88 -14.77
C VAL A 305 3.62 8.51 -16.07
N ALA A 306 4.81 9.14 -16.08
CA ALA A 306 5.43 9.65 -17.30
C ALA A 306 5.67 8.55 -18.35
N ALA A 307 6.02 7.34 -17.91
CA ALA A 307 6.16 6.16 -18.76
C ALA A 307 4.81 5.47 -19.12
N GLY A 308 3.68 6.10 -18.75
CA GLY A 308 2.33 5.63 -19.04
C GLY A 308 1.78 4.57 -18.08
N GLY A 309 2.52 4.26 -17.00
CA GLY A 309 2.10 3.32 -15.97
C GLY A 309 1.04 3.90 -15.03
N THR A 310 0.58 3.08 -14.08
CA THR A 310 -0.49 3.44 -13.15
C THR A 310 -0.02 3.27 -11.71
N ALA A 311 -0.30 4.25 -10.85
CA ALA A 311 -0.04 4.16 -9.41
C ALA A 311 -1.36 4.25 -8.64
N ILE A 312 -1.59 3.33 -7.72
CA ILE A 312 -2.80 3.29 -6.88
C ILE A 312 -2.43 3.80 -5.49
N LEU A 313 -2.80 5.04 -5.18
CA LEU A 313 -2.86 5.51 -3.80
C LEU A 313 -4.12 4.96 -3.12
N SER A 314 -4.04 4.55 -1.86
CA SER A 314 -5.19 4.00 -1.14
C SER A 314 -5.19 4.50 0.31
N GLU A 315 -5.59 3.65 1.26
CA GLU A 315 -5.53 3.92 2.69
C GLU A 315 -6.34 5.18 3.03
N THR A 316 -7.64 5.19 2.74
CA THR A 316 -8.51 6.37 2.89
C THR A 316 -8.42 7.03 4.27
N PRO A 317 -8.37 6.29 5.39
CA PRO A 317 -8.12 6.89 6.69
C PRO A 317 -6.78 7.64 6.80
N GLU A 318 -5.78 7.26 6.01
CA GLU A 318 -4.46 7.90 6.00
C GLU A 318 -4.37 9.17 5.20
N ILE A 319 -5.34 9.50 4.35
CA ILE A 319 -5.37 10.80 3.66
C ILE A 319 -6.31 11.81 4.34
N TYR A 320 -7.02 11.41 5.39
CA TYR A 320 -7.99 12.24 6.11
C TYR A 320 -7.33 13.46 6.75
N GLY A 321 -7.54 14.64 6.17
CA GLY A 321 -6.73 15.81 6.49
C GLY A 321 -6.16 16.49 5.27
N ALA A 322 -5.72 15.66 4.33
CA ALA A 322 -4.87 16.02 3.22
C ALA A 322 -5.53 15.71 1.86
N GLU A 323 -6.77 15.18 1.83
CA GLU A 323 -7.48 14.87 0.59
C GLU A 323 -7.65 16.10 -0.32
N HIS A 324 -7.68 17.31 0.26
CA HIS A 324 -7.71 18.56 -0.50
C HIS A 324 -6.52 18.68 -1.48
N LEU A 325 -5.34 18.19 -1.11
CA LEU A 325 -4.15 18.18 -1.98
C LEU A 325 -4.35 17.30 -3.23
N LEU A 326 -5.16 16.25 -3.13
CA LEU A 326 -5.52 15.38 -4.25
C LEU A 326 -6.66 15.99 -5.08
N THR A 327 -7.68 16.57 -4.43
CA THR A 327 -8.81 17.20 -5.15
C THR A 327 -8.38 18.37 -6.02
N ARG A 328 -7.39 19.16 -5.58
CA ARG A 328 -6.83 20.29 -6.33
C ARG A 328 -6.18 19.88 -7.64
N ARG A 329 -5.65 18.66 -7.72
CA ARG A 329 -5.02 18.09 -8.93
C ARG A 329 -5.86 16.99 -9.57
N ALA A 330 -7.15 16.89 -9.22
CA ALA A 330 -8.07 15.99 -9.90
C ALA A 330 -8.34 16.48 -11.32
N VAL A 331 -8.26 15.59 -12.32
CA VAL A 331 -8.46 15.94 -13.73
C VAL A 331 -9.87 16.49 -14.05
N SER A 332 -10.82 16.27 -13.15
CA SER A 332 -12.14 16.88 -13.21
C SER A 332 -12.73 17.03 -11.82
N ARG A 333 -13.71 17.92 -11.71
CA ARG A 333 -14.52 18.06 -10.50
C ARG A 333 -15.18 16.75 -10.08
N ALA A 334 -15.70 15.96 -11.02
CA ALA A 334 -16.33 14.67 -10.73
C ALA A 334 -15.36 13.67 -10.08
N VAL A 335 -14.10 13.63 -10.52
CA VAL A 335 -13.07 12.79 -9.89
C VAL A 335 -12.77 13.26 -8.47
N GLY A 336 -12.62 14.57 -8.26
CA GLY A 336 -12.40 15.11 -6.92
C GLY A 336 -13.58 14.91 -5.97
N GLU A 337 -14.82 15.09 -6.45
CA GLU A 337 -16.03 14.85 -5.66
C GLU A 337 -16.21 13.38 -5.29
N LYS A 338 -15.84 12.43 -6.17
CA LYS A 338 -15.79 11.00 -5.82
C LYS A 338 -14.87 10.74 -4.62
N LEU A 339 -13.70 11.39 -4.56
CA LEU A 339 -12.79 11.23 -3.42
C LEU A 339 -13.42 11.75 -2.12
N VAL A 340 -14.01 12.95 -2.17
CA VAL A 340 -14.71 13.55 -1.01
C VAL A 340 -15.87 12.67 -0.54
N GLN A 341 -16.62 12.06 -1.47
CA GLN A 341 -17.69 11.11 -1.13
C GLN A 341 -17.19 9.85 -0.42
N ARG A 342 -15.94 9.42 -0.64
CA ARG A 342 -15.33 8.33 0.15
C ARG A 342 -14.98 8.77 1.55
N ILE A 343 -14.46 9.99 1.73
CA ILE A 343 -14.25 10.55 3.07
C ILE A 343 -15.57 10.59 3.87
N HIS A 344 -16.65 11.09 3.28
CA HIS A 344 -17.96 11.11 3.95
C HIS A 344 -18.52 9.72 4.25
N TRP A 345 -18.28 8.74 3.37
CA TRP A 345 -18.65 7.36 3.65
C TRP A 345 -17.89 6.81 4.86
N TRP A 346 -16.59 7.10 4.98
CA TRP A 346 -15.78 6.69 6.13
C TRP A 346 -16.20 7.39 7.42
N GLU A 347 -16.51 8.69 7.39
CA GLU A 347 -17.06 9.42 8.53
C GLU A 347 -18.36 8.76 9.04
N ASP A 348 -19.24 8.38 8.12
CA ASP A 348 -20.47 7.67 8.45
C ASP A 348 -20.24 6.24 8.95
N TYR A 349 -19.36 5.49 8.31
CA TYR A 349 -18.98 4.14 8.72
C TYR A 349 -18.39 4.14 10.14
N CYS A 350 -17.43 5.02 10.42
CA CYS A 350 -16.84 5.20 11.75
C CYS A 350 -17.90 5.55 12.80
N ARG A 351 -18.82 6.47 12.50
CA ARG A 351 -19.92 6.83 13.40
C ARG A 351 -20.81 5.63 13.73
N ARG A 352 -21.20 4.83 12.73
CA ARG A 352 -22.00 3.61 12.94
C ARG A 352 -21.29 2.57 13.79
N MET A 353 -19.96 2.55 13.76
CA MET A 353 -19.12 1.60 14.49
C MET A 353 -18.60 2.13 15.83
N ASN A 354 -19.04 3.31 16.29
CA ASN A 354 -18.49 4.00 17.47
C ASN A 354 -16.96 4.13 17.42
N ALA A 355 -16.42 4.47 16.24
CA ALA A 355 -15.01 4.70 15.99
C ALA A 355 -14.78 6.15 15.50
N GLU A 356 -13.52 6.60 15.56
CA GLU A 356 -13.12 7.89 15.02
C GLU A 356 -12.13 7.72 13.87
N LEU A 357 -12.30 8.49 12.79
CA LEU A 357 -11.44 8.43 11.61
C LEU A 357 -10.03 8.99 11.87
N ASN A 358 -9.89 9.85 12.88
CA ASN A 358 -8.62 10.42 13.34
C ASN A 358 -7.82 9.48 14.27
N ASN A 359 -8.30 8.27 14.58
CA ASN A 359 -7.64 7.30 15.47
C ASN A 359 -6.40 6.62 14.84
N ASN A 360 -5.83 7.25 13.82
CA ASN A 360 -4.58 6.91 13.16
C ASN A 360 -3.79 8.22 13.10
N PRO A 361 -2.66 8.41 13.81
CA PRO A 361 -1.56 7.46 14.02
C PRO A 361 -1.82 6.39 15.09
N SER A 362 -1.43 5.15 14.79
CA SER A 362 -1.40 4.04 15.77
C SER A 362 -0.38 4.31 16.90
N ALA A 363 -0.42 3.53 17.99
CA ALA A 363 0.55 3.64 19.08
C ALA A 363 2.01 3.53 18.59
N GLY A 364 2.27 2.64 17.62
CA GLY A 364 3.59 2.53 16.98
C GLY A 364 3.98 3.77 16.18
N ASN A 365 3.02 4.41 15.49
CA ASN A 365 3.30 5.64 14.75
C ASN A 365 3.58 6.82 15.68
N LYS A 366 2.83 6.91 16.80
CA LYS A 366 3.06 7.94 17.85
C LYS A 366 4.44 7.80 18.46
N ALA A 367 4.83 6.58 18.83
CA ALA A 367 6.20 6.28 19.28
C ALA A 367 7.28 6.53 18.22
N GLY A 368 6.91 6.62 16.93
CA GLY A 368 7.80 6.97 15.83
C GLY A 368 7.84 8.47 15.51
N GLY A 369 7.14 9.33 16.25
CA GLY A 369 7.18 10.79 16.10
C GLY A 369 5.97 11.45 15.43
N LEU A 370 4.98 10.67 14.96
CA LEU A 370 3.76 11.21 14.35
C LEU A 370 2.74 11.58 15.41
N THR A 371 2.24 12.81 15.40
CA THR A 371 1.43 13.39 16.48
C THR A 371 -0.05 13.35 16.21
N THR A 372 -0.46 13.74 14.99
CA THR A 372 -1.86 13.82 14.58
C THR A 372 -2.08 13.09 13.27
N ILE A 373 -3.35 12.79 12.95
CA ILE A 373 -3.69 12.27 11.62
C ILE A 373 -3.31 13.25 10.52
N LEU A 374 -3.52 14.56 10.73
CA LEU A 374 -3.19 15.59 9.74
C LEU A 374 -1.72 15.54 9.34
N GLU A 375 -0.82 15.45 10.33
CA GLU A 375 0.62 15.30 10.08
C GLU A 375 0.93 14.06 9.26
N LYS A 376 0.35 12.92 9.66
CA LYS A 376 0.55 11.64 8.97
C LYS A 376 0.03 11.71 7.53
N SER A 377 -1.14 12.31 7.32
CA SER A 377 -1.79 12.41 6.01
C SER A 377 -1.04 13.25 5.01
N LEU A 378 -0.44 14.36 5.45
CA LEU A 378 0.45 15.14 4.59
C LEU A 378 1.62 14.29 4.09
N GLY A 379 2.24 13.51 4.98
CA GLY A 379 3.29 12.58 4.60
C GLY A 379 2.80 11.44 3.71
N ALA A 380 1.59 10.91 3.94
CA ALA A 380 1.02 9.80 3.17
C ALA A 380 0.70 10.20 1.73
N VAL A 381 0.20 11.42 1.50
CA VAL A 381 -0.09 11.96 0.16
C VAL A 381 1.19 12.13 -0.67
N ALA A 382 2.34 12.38 -0.05
CA ALA A 382 3.61 12.50 -0.77
C ALA A 382 3.99 11.24 -1.57
N LYS A 383 3.49 10.05 -1.17
CA LYS A 383 3.68 8.79 -1.93
C LYS A 383 3.13 8.87 -3.35
N ALA A 384 2.12 9.72 -3.56
CA ALA A 384 1.42 9.87 -4.83
C ALA A 384 2.12 10.81 -5.82
N GLY A 385 3.33 11.28 -5.51
CA GLY A 385 4.09 12.17 -6.39
C GLY A 385 3.40 13.51 -6.62
N SER A 386 3.64 14.13 -7.77
CA SER A 386 3.11 15.43 -8.16
C SER A 386 2.02 15.36 -9.25
N THR A 387 1.93 14.25 -10.00
CA THR A 387 0.99 14.07 -11.13
C THR A 387 -0.51 14.15 -10.77
N ASN A 388 -1.35 14.35 -11.78
CA ASN A 388 -2.80 14.55 -11.62
C ASN A 388 -3.51 13.28 -11.12
N LEU A 389 -4.54 13.45 -10.29
CA LEU A 389 -5.45 12.37 -9.91
C LEU A 389 -6.43 12.08 -11.06
N MET A 390 -6.31 10.90 -11.65
CA MET A 390 -6.99 10.47 -12.87
C MET A 390 -8.32 9.77 -12.62
N GLY A 391 -8.48 9.14 -11.46
CA GLY A 391 -9.69 8.37 -11.12
C GLY A 391 -9.76 7.96 -9.65
N VAL A 392 -10.96 7.64 -9.20
CA VAL A 392 -11.27 7.16 -7.85
C VAL A 392 -12.13 5.90 -7.96
N TYR A 393 -11.69 4.85 -7.29
CA TYR A 393 -12.22 3.49 -7.31
C TYR A 393 -12.68 3.05 -5.92
N GLU A 394 -13.70 2.21 -5.86
CA GLU A 394 -14.06 1.50 -4.63
C GLU A 394 -13.09 0.34 -4.35
N TYR A 395 -13.17 -0.23 -3.15
CA TYR A 395 -12.38 -1.40 -2.77
C TYR A 395 -12.50 -2.52 -3.80
N ALA A 396 -11.35 -3.02 -4.27
CA ALA A 396 -11.22 -4.10 -5.26
C ALA A 396 -11.88 -3.84 -6.64
N GLU A 397 -12.30 -2.61 -6.93
CA GLU A 397 -12.79 -2.27 -8.27
C GLU A 397 -11.63 -2.31 -9.29
N ALA A 398 -11.90 -2.85 -10.48
CA ALA A 398 -10.90 -2.97 -11.53
C ALA A 398 -10.42 -1.58 -12.00
N VAL A 399 -9.12 -1.33 -11.89
CA VAL A 399 -8.51 -0.06 -12.31
C VAL A 399 -8.45 0.01 -13.82
N SER A 400 -9.03 1.06 -14.40
CA SER A 400 -9.14 1.24 -15.86
C SER A 400 -8.47 2.51 -16.40
N ALA A 401 -8.24 3.51 -15.55
CA ALA A 401 -7.54 4.75 -15.89
C ALA A 401 -6.03 4.55 -15.77
N GLN A 402 -5.26 5.20 -16.64
CA GLN A 402 -3.80 5.28 -16.53
C GLN A 402 -3.37 6.53 -15.77
N GLY A 403 -2.23 6.44 -15.09
CA GLY A 403 -1.67 7.51 -14.25
C GLY A 403 -1.91 7.31 -12.76
N LEU A 404 -1.90 8.39 -11.97
CA LEU A 404 -2.22 8.28 -10.55
C LEU A 404 -3.73 8.10 -10.36
N VAL A 405 -4.13 7.07 -9.64
CA VAL A 405 -5.51 6.81 -9.24
C VAL A 405 -5.61 6.62 -7.73
N PHE A 406 -6.82 6.74 -7.19
CA PHE A 406 -7.12 6.44 -5.81
C PHE A 406 -8.04 5.22 -5.72
N MET A 407 -7.75 4.27 -4.82
CA MET A 407 -8.66 3.18 -4.49
C MET A 407 -9.01 3.25 -3.01
N ASP A 408 -10.30 3.25 -2.72
CA ASP A 408 -10.82 3.27 -1.35
C ASP A 408 -10.49 1.96 -0.61
N THR A 409 -9.63 2.07 0.41
CA THR A 409 -9.27 0.94 1.27
C THR A 409 -9.08 1.39 2.73
N PRO A 410 -9.20 0.46 3.70
CA PRO A 410 -8.73 0.70 5.06
C PRO A 410 -7.21 0.91 5.11
N GLY A 411 -6.70 1.57 6.16
CA GLY A 411 -5.25 1.70 6.40
C GLY A 411 -4.60 0.46 7.04
N TYR A 412 -5.23 -0.72 6.97
CA TYR A 412 -4.64 -1.96 7.48
C TYR A 412 -3.93 -2.69 6.33
N ASP A 413 -2.61 -2.78 6.41
CA ASP A 413 -1.69 -3.17 5.33
C ASP A 413 -2.18 -4.34 4.45
N PRO A 414 -2.45 -5.56 5.00
CA PRO A 414 -2.86 -6.69 4.18
C PRO A 414 -4.24 -6.51 3.56
N VAL A 415 -5.15 -5.80 4.22
CA VAL A 415 -6.49 -5.51 3.67
C VAL A 415 -6.38 -4.52 2.52
N SER A 416 -5.61 -3.45 2.70
CA SER A 416 -5.43 -2.47 1.63
C SER A 416 -4.80 -3.07 0.38
N ALA A 417 -3.68 -3.77 0.55
CA ALA A 417 -2.96 -4.38 -0.55
C ALA A 417 -3.80 -5.48 -1.25
N THR A 418 -4.61 -6.24 -0.49
CA THR A 418 -5.56 -7.20 -1.09
C THR A 418 -6.54 -6.50 -2.03
N GLY A 419 -7.09 -5.35 -1.63
CA GLY A 419 -7.95 -4.54 -2.52
C GLY A 419 -7.22 -4.08 -3.78
N GLN A 420 -5.98 -3.56 -3.62
CA GLN A 420 -5.17 -3.08 -4.74
C GLN A 420 -4.85 -4.19 -5.76
N VAL A 421 -4.45 -5.37 -5.29
CA VAL A 421 -4.16 -6.52 -6.16
C VAL A 421 -5.42 -7.04 -6.82
N ALA A 422 -6.54 -7.12 -6.10
CA ALA A 422 -7.83 -7.48 -6.70
C ALA A 422 -8.24 -6.50 -7.82
N GLY A 423 -7.95 -5.20 -7.65
CA GLY A 423 -8.19 -4.19 -8.69
C GLY A 423 -7.17 -4.18 -9.83
N GLY A 424 -6.11 -5.00 -9.77
CA GLY A 424 -5.17 -5.24 -10.86
C GLY A 424 -3.70 -4.87 -10.58
N ALA A 425 -3.33 -4.48 -9.35
CA ALA A 425 -1.94 -4.18 -9.03
C ALA A 425 -1.02 -5.39 -9.24
N ASN A 426 -0.04 -5.24 -10.13
CA ASN A 426 0.96 -6.26 -10.45
C ASN A 426 2.35 -5.95 -9.87
N LEU A 427 2.46 -4.90 -9.05
CA LEU A 427 3.59 -4.61 -8.16
C LEU A 427 3.09 -3.84 -6.93
N ILE A 428 3.69 -4.03 -5.76
CA ILE A 428 3.44 -3.22 -4.56
C ILE A 428 4.72 -2.49 -4.16
N ALA A 429 4.62 -1.20 -3.84
CA ALA A 429 5.68 -0.43 -3.18
C ALA A 429 5.23 -0.05 -1.77
N PHE A 430 6.03 -0.43 -0.78
CA PHE A 430 5.63 -0.45 0.62
C PHE A 430 6.64 0.34 1.46
N THR A 431 6.25 1.52 1.96
CA THR A 431 7.12 2.31 2.84
C THR A 431 6.97 1.89 4.31
N THR A 432 8.07 1.88 5.06
CA THR A 432 8.03 1.52 6.48
C THR A 432 9.18 2.15 7.28
N GLY A 433 8.83 2.75 8.42
CA GLY A 433 9.78 3.24 9.41
C GLY A 433 9.91 2.36 10.65
N ARG A 434 9.24 1.20 10.64
CA ARG A 434 9.27 0.22 11.74
C ARG A 434 9.63 -1.19 11.30
N GLY A 435 9.94 -1.38 10.01
CA GLY A 435 10.41 -2.66 9.51
C GLY A 435 9.29 -3.68 9.32
N SER A 436 8.31 -3.35 8.47
CA SER A 436 7.24 -4.30 8.12
C SER A 436 7.82 -5.50 7.37
N ALA A 437 7.46 -6.71 7.77
CA ALA A 437 7.80 -7.95 7.06
C ALA A 437 6.80 -8.31 5.95
N TYR A 438 5.98 -7.33 5.50
CA TYR A 438 4.92 -7.56 4.53
C TYR A 438 5.43 -8.15 3.21
N GLY A 439 4.61 -9.01 2.60
CA GLY A 439 4.70 -9.47 1.22
C GLY A 439 3.30 -9.76 0.67
N CYS A 440 3.16 -9.93 -0.65
CA CYS A 440 1.87 -10.16 -1.28
C CYS A 440 2.00 -11.22 -2.38
N ALA A 441 1.37 -12.37 -2.26
CA ALA A 441 1.28 -13.31 -3.37
C ALA A 441 -0.06 -13.08 -4.08
N PRO A 442 -0.10 -12.95 -5.41
CA PRO A 442 0.95 -13.23 -6.40
C PRO A 442 1.78 -11.99 -6.82
N THR A 443 1.68 -10.88 -6.11
CA THR A 443 2.20 -9.58 -6.55
C THR A 443 3.47 -9.15 -5.79
N PRO A 444 4.64 -9.06 -6.46
CA PRO A 444 5.89 -8.73 -5.78
C PRO A 444 5.81 -7.41 -5.01
N SER A 445 6.45 -7.35 -3.85
CA SER A 445 6.36 -6.21 -2.92
C SER A 445 7.76 -5.65 -2.62
N ILE A 446 7.98 -4.37 -2.92
CA ILE A 446 9.25 -3.66 -2.69
C ILE A 446 9.15 -2.89 -1.39
N LYS A 447 10.01 -3.18 -0.41
CA LYS A 447 10.03 -2.52 0.88
C LYS A 447 11.04 -1.39 0.96
N LEU A 448 10.57 -0.21 1.33
CA LEU A 448 11.32 1.04 1.36
C LEU A 448 11.46 1.51 2.82
N ALA A 449 12.66 1.37 3.39
CA ALA A 449 12.96 1.81 4.74
C ALA A 449 13.07 3.34 4.81
N THR A 450 12.42 3.96 5.79
CA THR A 450 12.39 5.44 5.93
C THR A 450 13.63 6.01 6.61
N ASN A 451 14.40 5.19 7.33
CA ASN A 451 15.57 5.62 8.09
C ASN A 451 16.67 4.54 8.07
N ASN A 452 17.93 4.98 8.21
CA ASN A 452 19.11 4.10 8.12
C ASN A 452 19.09 3.00 9.18
N ARG A 453 18.64 3.33 10.41
CA ARG A 453 18.59 2.38 11.52
C ARG A 453 17.73 1.16 11.20
N VAL A 454 16.52 1.36 10.64
CA VAL A 454 15.65 0.25 10.24
C VAL A 454 16.30 -0.57 9.14
N PHE A 455 16.88 0.08 8.14
CA PHE A 455 17.53 -0.60 7.02
C PHE A 455 18.72 -1.46 7.48
N GLU A 456 19.61 -0.91 8.31
CA GLU A 456 20.79 -1.60 8.82
C GLU A 456 20.41 -2.78 9.74
N PHE A 457 19.38 -2.60 10.57
CA PHE A 457 18.95 -3.65 11.51
C PHE A 457 18.13 -4.76 10.84
N GLN A 458 17.48 -4.48 9.71
CA GLN A 458 16.60 -5.41 8.99
C GLN A 458 16.95 -5.51 7.50
N GLN A 459 18.24 -5.54 7.18
CA GLN A 459 18.73 -5.51 5.80
C GLN A 459 18.24 -6.72 4.96
N GLU A 460 17.94 -7.83 5.62
CA GLU A 460 17.40 -9.02 4.95
C GLU A 460 15.91 -8.89 4.58
N ASP A 461 15.21 -7.94 5.18
CA ASP A 461 13.80 -7.65 4.88
C ASP A 461 13.64 -6.41 4.00
N MET A 462 14.55 -5.44 4.02
CA MET A 462 14.38 -4.16 3.31
C MET A 462 15.04 -4.16 1.93
N ASP A 463 14.29 -3.78 0.88
CA ASP A 463 14.82 -3.69 -0.49
C ASP A 463 15.58 -2.38 -0.75
N VAL A 464 15.12 -1.26 -0.16
CA VAL A 464 15.71 0.07 -0.38
C VAL A 464 15.87 0.85 0.91
N ASN A 465 17.04 1.47 1.10
CA ASN A 465 17.27 2.47 2.14
C ASN A 465 16.93 3.88 1.62
N CYS A 466 15.93 4.55 2.19
CA CYS A 466 15.65 5.97 1.93
C CYS A 466 16.18 6.90 3.03
N GLY A 467 16.75 6.36 4.12
CA GLY A 467 17.23 7.13 5.27
C GLY A 467 18.33 8.14 4.93
N GLY A 468 19.11 7.88 3.89
CA GLY A 468 20.13 8.81 3.40
C GLY A 468 19.59 10.17 2.93
N ILE A 469 18.27 10.31 2.74
CA ILE A 469 17.64 11.61 2.47
C ILE A 469 17.63 12.49 3.74
N ALA A 470 17.37 11.89 4.90
CA ALA A 470 17.31 12.62 6.17
C ALA A 470 18.69 13.08 6.64
N ASP A 471 19.78 12.40 6.23
CA ASP A 471 21.15 12.79 6.57
C ASP A 471 21.89 13.59 5.49
N GLY A 472 21.25 13.80 4.34
CA GLY A 472 21.81 14.52 3.20
C GLY A 472 22.79 13.72 2.34
N SER A 473 23.01 12.43 2.62
CA SER A 473 23.88 11.57 1.80
C SER A 473 23.29 11.20 0.45
N THR A 474 21.97 11.26 0.28
CA THR A 474 21.28 11.10 -1.01
C THR A 474 20.08 12.05 -1.13
N THR A 475 19.66 12.30 -2.36
CA THR A 475 18.49 13.13 -2.67
C THR A 475 17.24 12.29 -2.93
N ILE A 476 16.06 12.92 -2.79
CA ILE A 476 14.75 12.41 -3.23
C ILE A 476 14.80 11.99 -4.70
N GLU A 477 15.44 12.79 -5.54
CA GLU A 477 15.52 12.58 -6.98
C GLU A 477 16.37 11.36 -7.36
N GLU A 478 17.54 11.21 -6.73
CA GLU A 478 18.40 10.03 -6.90
C GLU A 478 17.69 8.77 -6.38
N ARG A 479 17.08 8.87 -5.20
CA ARG A 479 16.40 7.71 -4.60
C ARG A 479 15.14 7.33 -5.37
N GLY A 480 14.39 8.30 -5.88
CA GLY A 480 13.23 8.07 -6.74
C GLY A 480 13.61 7.43 -8.08
N ALA A 481 14.71 7.85 -8.69
CA ALA A 481 15.25 7.17 -9.88
C ALA A 481 15.62 5.72 -9.58
N TYR A 482 16.29 5.47 -8.44
CA TYR A 482 16.66 4.14 -7.99
C TYR A 482 15.45 3.23 -7.75
N ILE A 483 14.42 3.74 -7.05
CA ILE A 483 13.17 3.02 -6.78
C ILE A 483 12.47 2.68 -8.10
N PHE A 484 12.37 3.63 -9.04
CA PHE A 484 11.75 3.38 -10.35
C PHE A 484 12.48 2.29 -11.13
N GLN A 485 13.82 2.30 -11.14
CA GLN A 485 14.60 1.23 -11.79
C GLN A 485 14.34 -0.13 -11.12
N MET A 486 14.32 -0.18 -9.79
CA MET A 486 14.02 -1.41 -9.05
C MET A 486 12.61 -1.93 -9.34
N MET A 487 11.62 -1.06 -9.54
CA MET A 487 10.28 -1.46 -9.99
C MET A 487 10.35 -2.21 -11.34
N LEU A 488 11.11 -1.69 -12.30
CA LEU A 488 11.30 -2.33 -13.62
C LEU A 488 12.04 -3.66 -13.50
N ASP A 489 13.09 -3.72 -12.67
CA ASP A 489 13.91 -4.93 -12.47
C ASP A 489 13.09 -6.05 -11.82
N ILE A 490 12.31 -5.73 -10.78
CA ILE A 490 11.45 -6.68 -10.08
C ILE A 490 10.29 -7.12 -10.98
N ALA A 491 9.66 -6.19 -11.71
CA ALA A 491 8.68 -6.56 -12.71
C ALA A 491 9.24 -7.49 -13.80
N SER A 492 10.52 -7.32 -14.14
CA SER A 492 11.27 -8.15 -15.09
C SER A 492 11.64 -9.54 -14.56
N GLY A 493 11.38 -9.84 -13.29
CA GLY A 493 11.58 -11.16 -12.69
C GLY A 493 12.63 -11.21 -11.58
N ALA A 494 13.29 -10.10 -11.25
CA ALA A 494 14.08 -10.04 -10.01
C ALA A 494 13.14 -10.22 -8.80
N ARG A 495 13.61 -10.94 -7.78
CA ARG A 495 12.81 -11.24 -6.57
C ARG A 495 13.08 -10.19 -5.49
N SER A 496 12.02 -9.57 -4.98
CA SER A 496 12.06 -8.76 -3.76
C SER A 496 12.48 -9.59 -2.55
N LYS A 497 12.91 -8.94 -1.47
CA LYS A 497 13.22 -9.60 -0.19
C LYS A 497 12.04 -10.41 0.35
N SER A 498 10.81 -9.89 0.27
CA SER A 498 9.61 -10.64 0.69
C SER A 498 9.42 -11.94 -0.07
N GLU A 499 9.64 -11.92 -1.39
CA GLU A 499 9.49 -13.12 -2.19
C GLU A 499 10.55 -14.15 -1.86
N GLN A 500 11.78 -13.74 -1.54
CA GLN A 500 12.87 -14.63 -1.14
C GLN A 500 12.51 -15.40 0.14
N HIS A 501 11.83 -14.74 1.09
CA HIS A 501 11.33 -15.34 2.34
C HIS A 501 10.02 -16.13 2.16
N GLY A 502 9.37 -16.05 1.00
CA GLY A 502 8.10 -16.74 0.74
C GLY A 502 6.87 -16.07 1.36
N TYR A 503 6.96 -14.79 1.76
CA TYR A 503 5.80 -14.02 2.21
C TYR A 503 4.78 -13.84 1.09
N GLY A 504 3.50 -13.76 1.45
CA GLY A 504 2.43 -13.33 0.55
C GLY A 504 1.13 -14.12 0.62
N GLN A 505 1.15 -15.38 1.09
CA GLN A 505 -0.07 -16.21 1.17
C GLN A 505 -0.92 -15.88 2.39
N ASN A 506 -0.29 -15.56 3.51
CA ASN A 506 -0.99 -15.25 4.76
C ASN A 506 -1.51 -13.80 4.77
N GLU A 507 -0.95 -12.96 3.89
CA GLU A 507 -1.23 -11.54 3.78
C GLU A 507 -2.42 -11.24 2.85
N PHE A 508 -3.04 -12.27 2.26
CA PHE A 508 -4.32 -12.17 1.57
C PHE A 508 -5.46 -12.06 2.59
N VAL A 509 -5.97 -10.84 2.78
CA VAL A 509 -6.99 -10.54 3.78
C VAL A 509 -8.07 -9.65 3.15
N PRO A 510 -9.13 -10.23 2.55
CA PRO A 510 -10.26 -9.44 2.06
C PRO A 510 -10.88 -8.57 3.16
N TRP A 511 -11.28 -7.35 2.82
CA TRP A 511 -11.95 -6.47 3.78
C TRP A 511 -13.30 -7.06 4.18
N GLN A 512 -13.52 -7.17 5.48
CA GLN A 512 -14.81 -7.55 6.06
C GLN A 512 -15.51 -6.29 6.59
N ILE A 513 -16.69 -6.02 6.03
CA ILE A 513 -17.60 -4.96 6.48
C ILE A 513 -18.93 -5.58 6.91
N GLY A 514 -19.67 -4.85 7.74
CA GLY A 514 -20.98 -5.28 8.21
C GLY A 514 -20.94 -6.26 9.38
N ALA A 515 -22.13 -6.62 9.87
CA ALA A 515 -22.29 -7.54 10.98
C ALA A 515 -22.14 -8.99 10.53
N ILE A 516 -21.49 -9.80 11.36
CA ILE A 516 -21.48 -11.26 11.26
C ILE A 516 -22.45 -11.77 12.33
N THR A 517 -23.48 -12.53 11.93
CA THR A 517 -24.62 -12.91 12.80
C THR A 517 -24.53 -14.29 13.41
#